data_AF-C3ZM94-F1
#
_entry.id   AF-C3ZM94-F1
#
_cell.length_a   1.000
_cell.length_b   1.000
_cell.length_c   1.000
_cell.angle_alpha   90.00
_cell.angle_beta   90.00
_cell.angle_gamma   90.00
#
_symmetry.space_group_name_H-M   'P 1'
#
loop_
_entity.id
_entity.type
_entity.pdbx_description
1 polymer ?
#
loop_
_entity_poly.entity_id
_entity_poly.type
_entity_poly.pdbx_seq_one_letter_code
_entity_poly.pdbx_strand_id
1 'polypeptide(L)'
;YQSLGVVMKANEESVLVENLQEGLDKMRTEKYALFTDSAELDYASSRQPCDLETIGRLFWQTGYGMLLPKNSKYTVEFNQAIVSAEERGVVDELDVKWIKSSECSGTDQTVLESSVIGLQDMLGVFVLVYGGMALALVVLIGEFIHSCYQDVKK
;
A
#
# COMPACT_ATOMS: atom_id res chain seq x y z
N TYR A 1 -17.73 -2.02 11.35
CA TYR A 1 -16.83 -2.59 12.37
C TYR A 1 -17.44 -3.75 13.14
N GLN A 2 -18.70 -3.70 13.60
CA GLN A 2 -19.32 -4.84 14.31
C GLN A 2 -19.38 -6.14 13.50
N SER A 3 -19.47 -6.05 12.16
CA SER A 3 -19.40 -7.21 11.27
C SER A 3 -17.99 -7.81 11.15
N LEU A 4 -16.93 -6.99 11.24
CA LEU A 4 -15.54 -7.46 11.06
C LEU A 4 -15.13 -8.38 12.21
N GLY A 5 -15.39 -7.97 13.45
CA GLY A 5 -15.08 -8.80 14.63
C GLY A 5 -15.84 -10.14 14.63
N VAL A 6 -17.09 -10.16 14.14
CA VAL A 6 -17.87 -11.39 14.00
C VAL A 6 -17.25 -12.33 12.96
N VAL A 7 -16.82 -11.79 11.82
CA VAL A 7 -16.16 -12.57 10.76
C VAL A 7 -14.80 -13.09 11.20
N MET A 8 -14.00 -12.27 11.88
CA MET A 8 -12.70 -12.69 12.42
C MET A 8 -12.86 -13.79 13.46
N LYS A 9 -13.84 -13.66 14.37
CA LYS A 9 -14.13 -14.69 15.37
C LYS A 9 -14.63 -16.01 14.76
N ALA A 10 -15.42 -15.93 13.68
CA ALA A 10 -15.89 -17.12 12.98
C ALA A 10 -14.78 -17.88 12.23
N ASN A 11 -13.65 -17.23 11.96
CA ASN A 11 -12.51 -17.77 11.21
C ASN A 11 -11.20 -17.64 12.00
N GLU A 12 -11.25 -17.79 13.33
CA GLU A 12 -10.13 -17.44 14.21
C GLU A 12 -8.85 -18.21 13.90
N GLU A 13 -8.95 -19.53 13.68
CA GLU A 13 -7.79 -20.40 13.40
C GLU A 13 -7.06 -20.05 12.10
N SER A 14 -7.75 -19.44 11.13
CA SER A 14 -7.16 -19.14 9.82
C SER A 14 -6.77 -17.67 9.66
N VAL A 15 -7.39 -16.75 10.40
CA VAL A 15 -7.19 -15.30 10.23
C VAL A 15 -6.26 -14.72 11.31
N LEU A 16 -6.27 -15.25 12.52
CA LEU A 16 -5.41 -14.75 13.60
C LEU A 16 -4.00 -15.33 13.48
N VAL A 17 -3.01 -14.52 13.84
CA VAL A 17 -1.60 -14.88 13.90
C VAL A 17 -1.09 -14.60 15.31
N GLU A 18 -0.12 -15.37 15.78
CA GLU A 18 0.41 -15.20 17.15
C GLU A 18 1.47 -14.09 17.21
N ASN A 19 2.19 -13.87 16.12
CA ASN A 19 3.32 -12.95 16.06
C ASN A 19 3.20 -11.97 14.89
N LEU A 20 3.77 -10.78 15.07
CA LEU A 20 3.86 -9.77 14.02
C LEU A 20 4.57 -10.31 12.78
N GLN A 21 5.72 -10.98 12.94
CA GLN A 21 6.50 -11.51 11.81
C GLN A 21 5.71 -12.53 10.97
N GLU A 22 4.96 -13.41 11.64
CA GLU A 22 4.08 -14.37 10.95
C GLU A 22 3.01 -13.65 10.13
N GLY A 23 2.41 -12.58 10.69
CA GLY A 23 1.46 -11.73 9.98
C GLY A 23 2.07 -11.04 8.77
N LEU A 24 3.28 -10.48 8.91
CA LEU A 24 4.01 -9.82 7.82
C LEU A 24 4.35 -10.80 6.69
N ASP A 25 4.84 -11.99 7.02
CA ASP A 25 5.15 -13.01 6.01
C ASP A 25 3.88 -13.49 5.30
N LYS A 26 2.77 -13.65 6.03
CA LYS A 26 1.48 -14.02 5.46
C LYS A 26 0.92 -12.96 4.50
N MET A 27 1.13 -11.67 4.79
CA MET A 27 0.79 -10.57 3.88
C MET A 27 1.59 -10.64 2.57
N ARG A 28 2.84 -11.12 2.61
CA ARG A 28 3.70 -11.25 1.42
C ARG A 28 3.33 -12.44 0.55
N THR A 29 2.83 -13.51 1.16
CA THR A 29 2.51 -14.76 0.43
C THR A 29 1.06 -14.81 -0.06
N GLU A 30 0.13 -14.21 0.68
CA GLU A 30 -1.32 -14.35 0.45
C GLU A 30 -2.03 -12.99 0.48
N LYS A 31 -3.30 -12.97 0.03
CA LYS A 31 -4.14 -11.78 0.14
C LYS A 31 -4.63 -11.59 1.58
N TYR A 32 -3.74 -11.13 2.43
CA TYR A 32 -3.97 -10.92 3.85
C TYR A 32 -3.74 -9.46 4.23
N ALA A 33 -4.53 -8.96 5.17
CA ALA A 33 -4.37 -7.62 5.74
C ALA A 33 -4.20 -7.77 7.25
N LEU A 34 -3.11 -7.22 7.77
CA LEU A 34 -2.79 -7.27 9.19
C LEU A 34 -3.33 -6.04 9.91
N PHE A 35 -3.92 -6.25 11.07
CA PHE A 35 -4.33 -5.19 11.99
C PHE A 35 -3.48 -5.28 13.25
N THR A 36 -2.64 -4.28 13.50
CA THR A 36 -1.87 -4.11 14.74
C THR A 36 -1.71 -2.62 15.07
N ASP A 37 -0.95 -2.29 16.10
CA ASP A 37 -0.65 -0.91 16.48
C ASP A 37 0.08 -0.15 15.35
N SER A 38 -0.26 1.13 15.19
CA SER A 38 0.26 1.95 14.09
C SER A 38 1.78 2.09 14.11
N ALA A 39 2.39 2.17 15.29
CA ALA A 39 3.83 2.29 15.43
C ALA A 39 4.58 1.05 14.88
N GLU A 40 4.01 -0.15 15.03
CA GLU A 40 4.59 -1.37 14.49
C GLU A 40 4.48 -1.42 12.96
N LEU A 41 3.32 -1.00 12.43
CA LEU A 41 3.10 -0.94 10.98
C LEU A 41 4.01 0.10 10.31
N ASP A 42 4.12 1.29 10.89
CA ASP A 42 4.97 2.37 10.38
C ASP A 42 6.45 1.97 10.43
N TYR A 43 6.86 1.26 11.48
CA TYR A 43 8.21 0.70 11.57
C TYR A 43 8.46 -0.40 10.53
N ALA A 44 7.52 -1.33 10.32
CA ALA A 44 7.66 -2.41 9.35
C ALA A 44 7.68 -1.88 7.91
N SER A 45 6.88 -0.86 7.61
CA SER A 45 6.80 -0.19 6.31
C SER A 45 8.07 0.61 5.98
N SER A 46 8.72 1.22 6.97
CA SER A 46 9.93 2.03 6.76
C SER A 46 11.22 1.21 6.52
N ARG A 47 11.13 -0.13 6.59
CA ARG A 47 12.26 -1.07 6.51
C ARG A 47 12.20 -1.95 5.26
N GLN A 48 13.38 -2.44 4.86
CA GLN A 48 13.48 -3.36 3.71
C GLN A 48 12.65 -4.61 3.95
N PRO A 49 11.98 -5.15 2.91
CA PRO A 49 12.13 -4.82 1.48
C PRO A 49 11.19 -3.72 0.93
N CYS A 50 10.58 -2.89 1.79
CA CYS A 50 9.72 -1.76 1.37
C CYS A 50 8.49 -2.20 0.56
N ASP A 51 7.95 -3.37 0.86
CA ASP A 51 6.85 -4.02 0.16
C ASP A 51 5.50 -3.86 0.87
N LEU A 52 5.47 -3.11 1.97
CA LEU A 52 4.31 -2.92 2.83
C LEU A 52 3.92 -1.45 2.88
N GLU A 53 2.62 -1.19 2.99
CA GLU A 53 2.08 0.15 3.15
C GLU A 53 0.94 0.14 4.19
N THR A 54 0.92 1.15 5.04
CA THR A 54 -0.18 1.35 6.00
C THR A 54 -1.33 2.07 5.30
N ILE A 55 -2.49 1.42 5.22
CA ILE A 55 -3.68 1.97 4.53
C ILE A 55 -4.76 2.35 5.53
N GLY A 56 -5.34 3.54 5.36
CA GLY A 56 -6.55 3.97 6.05
C GLY A 56 -6.28 4.87 7.26
N ARG A 57 -7.28 4.99 8.15
CA ARG A 57 -7.21 5.79 9.38
C ARG A 57 -7.14 4.88 10.59
N LEU A 58 -6.53 5.36 11.67
CA LEU A 58 -6.54 4.67 12.95
C LEU A 58 -7.98 4.44 13.43
N PHE A 59 -8.29 3.20 13.81
CA PHE A 59 -9.60 2.81 14.35
C PHE A 59 -9.84 3.39 15.74
N TRP A 60 -8.78 3.46 16.54
CA TRP A 60 -8.75 4.05 17.87
C TRP A 60 -7.37 4.67 18.09
N GLN A 61 -7.32 5.70 18.93
CA GLN A 61 -6.06 6.31 19.36
C GLN A 61 -5.75 5.80 20.77
N THR A 62 -4.76 4.91 20.86
CA THR A 62 -4.21 4.39 22.11
C THR A 62 -2.82 4.96 22.33
N GLY A 63 -2.45 5.17 23.60
CA GLY A 63 -1.13 5.66 23.99
C GLY A 63 -0.37 4.64 24.83
N TYR A 64 0.95 4.61 24.68
CA TYR A 64 1.84 3.80 25.51
C TYR A 64 2.13 4.52 26.83
N GLY A 65 2.25 3.75 27.92
CA GLY A 65 2.54 4.27 29.25
C GLY A 65 3.62 3.47 29.96
N MET A 66 4.43 4.16 30.77
CA MET A 66 5.41 3.51 31.64
C MET A 66 4.76 3.11 32.97
N LEU A 67 4.95 1.86 33.37
CA LEU A 67 4.34 1.31 34.58
C LEU A 67 5.34 1.34 35.73
N LEU A 68 4.97 2.00 36.83
CA LEU A 68 5.72 1.97 38.09
C LEU A 68 4.94 1.19 39.16
N PRO A 69 5.61 0.60 40.16
CA PRO A 69 4.94 -0.04 41.29
C PRO A 69 3.95 0.91 41.97
N LYS A 70 2.83 0.35 42.44
CA LYS A 70 1.82 1.13 43.18
C LYS A 70 2.48 1.81 44.39
N ASN A 71 2.16 3.09 44.60
CA ASN A 71 2.72 3.95 45.64
C ASN A 71 4.24 4.18 45.53
N SER A 72 4.81 4.09 44.32
CA SER A 72 6.20 4.50 44.09
C SER A 72 6.36 6.00 44.36
N LYS A 73 7.44 6.37 45.07
CA LYS A 73 7.80 7.78 45.32
C LYS A 73 8.18 8.52 44.03
N TYR A 74 8.57 7.78 43.00
CA TYR A 74 9.08 8.34 41.74
C TYR A 74 7.98 8.63 40.71
N THR A 75 6.75 8.19 40.92
CA THR A 75 5.66 8.35 39.94
C THR A 75 5.46 9.81 39.53
N VAL A 76 5.49 10.73 40.51
CA VAL A 76 5.30 12.16 40.24
C VAL A 76 6.47 12.75 39.44
N GLU A 77 7.70 12.41 39.82
CA GLU A 77 8.92 12.89 39.16
C GLU A 77 9.01 12.40 37.71
N PHE A 78 8.72 11.11 37.46
CA PHE A 78 8.72 10.53 36.11
C PHE A 78 7.65 11.16 35.22
N ASN A 79 6.44 11.36 35.75
CA ASN A 79 5.36 11.98 34.97
C ASN A 79 5.75 13.41 34.54
N GLN A 80 6.34 14.20 35.43
CA GLN A 80 6.82 15.54 35.09
C GLN A 80 7.95 15.51 34.06
N ALA A 81 8.88 14.55 34.19
CA ALA A 81 9.97 14.39 33.23
C ALA A 81 9.46 14.02 31.83
N ILE A 82 8.45 13.16 31.73
CA ILE A 82 7.82 12.76 30.46
C ILE A 82 7.12 13.95 29.80
N VAL A 83 6.29 14.69 30.54
CA VAL A 83 5.62 15.89 30.00
C VAL A 83 6.64 16.92 29.53
N SER A 84 7.70 17.17 30.30
CA SER A 84 8.78 18.07 29.90
C SER A 84 9.55 17.58 28.66
N ALA A 85 9.68 16.26 28.46
CA ALA A 85 10.31 15.71 27.26
C ALA A 85 9.41 15.87 26.02
N GLU A 86 8.10 15.71 26.19
CA GLU A 86 7.10 15.93 25.14
C GLU A 86 7.03 17.41 24.73
N GLU A 87 6.96 18.34 25.69
CA GLU A 87 6.97 19.79 25.43
C GLU A 87 8.24 20.26 24.71
N ARG A 88 9.36 19.57 24.93
CA ARG A 88 10.64 19.83 24.25
C ARG A 88 10.75 19.17 22.88
N GLY A 89 9.77 18.37 22.45
CA GLY A 89 9.79 17.65 21.18
C GLY A 89 10.76 16.47 21.12
N VAL A 90 11.26 15.99 22.27
CA VAL A 90 12.21 14.87 22.33
C VAL A 90 11.57 13.58 21.84
N VAL A 91 10.27 13.39 22.15
CA VAL A 91 9.51 12.22 21.71
C VAL A 91 9.37 12.21 20.19
N ASP A 92 9.10 13.36 19.58
CA ASP A 92 9.00 13.49 18.12
C ASP A 92 10.34 13.20 17.44
N GLU A 93 11.46 13.68 18.02
CA GLU A 93 12.80 13.39 17.51
C GLU A 93 13.08 11.87 17.54
N LEU A 94 12.70 11.20 18.63
CA LEU A 94 12.85 9.76 18.77
C LEU A 94 11.96 8.98 17.78
N ASP A 95 10.73 9.42 17.55
CA ASP A 95 9.83 8.83 16.55
C ASP A 95 10.45 8.91 15.14
N VAL A 96 10.94 10.10 14.76
CA VAL A 96 11.62 10.29 13.48
C VAL A 96 12.86 9.41 13.37
N LYS A 97 13.65 9.32 14.44
CA LYS A 97 14.92 8.59 14.44
C LYS A 97 14.77 7.07 14.44
N TRP A 98 13.77 6.53 15.14
CA TRP A 98 13.66 5.08 15.36
C TRP A 98 12.56 4.43 14.53
N ILE A 99 11.46 5.14 14.27
CA ILE A 99 10.30 4.60 13.56
C ILE A 99 10.33 5.01 12.09
N LYS A 100 10.49 6.32 11.82
CA LYS A 100 10.44 6.86 10.46
C LYS A 100 11.80 6.92 9.75
N SER A 101 12.89 6.61 10.43
CA SER A 101 14.22 6.58 9.81
C SER A 101 14.26 5.42 8.82
N SER A 102 14.09 5.77 7.55
CA SER A 102 13.79 4.82 6.49
C SER A 102 15.05 4.26 5.85
N GLU A 103 15.17 2.95 5.87
CA GLU A 103 16.04 2.23 4.93
C GLU A 103 15.40 2.16 3.54
N CYS A 104 14.12 2.49 3.46
CA CYS A 104 13.31 2.58 2.25
C CYS A 104 13.34 3.95 1.55
N SER A 105 14.16 4.91 2.01
CA SER A 105 14.28 6.24 1.38
C SER A 105 14.79 6.23 -0.08
N GLY A 106 15.18 5.06 -0.62
CA GLY A 106 15.59 4.88 -2.01
C GLY A 106 14.50 4.36 -2.95
N THR A 107 13.34 3.96 -2.43
CA THR A 107 12.24 3.40 -3.25
C THR A 107 11.28 4.48 -3.77
N ASP A 108 11.54 5.76 -3.47
CA ASP A 108 10.81 6.89 -4.07
C ASP A 108 11.10 7.09 -5.57
N GLN A 109 12.04 6.35 -6.15
CA GLN A 109 12.24 6.41 -7.61
C GLN A 109 11.30 5.50 -8.41
N THR A 110 10.48 4.65 -7.76
CA THR A 110 9.58 3.75 -8.50
C THR A 110 8.10 4.10 -8.41
N VAL A 111 7.66 4.85 -7.39
CA VAL A 111 6.24 5.25 -7.25
C VAL A 111 5.94 6.57 -7.98
N LEU A 112 6.90 7.48 -8.09
CA LEU A 112 6.76 8.69 -8.93
C LEU A 112 6.84 8.39 -10.43
N GLU A 113 7.36 7.23 -10.84
CA GLU A 113 7.26 6.74 -12.21
C GLU A 113 5.88 6.17 -12.57
N SER A 114 4.98 5.94 -11.59
CA SER A 114 3.60 5.50 -11.86
C SER A 114 2.65 6.62 -12.31
N SER A 115 3.12 7.88 -12.28
CA SER A 115 2.34 9.05 -12.70
C SER A 115 2.88 9.73 -13.96
N VAL A 116 3.95 9.21 -14.57
CA VAL A 116 4.32 9.58 -15.92
C VAL A 116 3.56 8.64 -16.84
N ILE A 117 2.67 9.18 -17.68
CA ILE A 117 1.92 8.41 -18.67
C ILE A 117 2.92 7.60 -19.50
N GLY A 118 3.01 6.30 -19.20
CA GLY A 118 3.97 5.42 -19.85
C GLY A 118 3.48 5.08 -21.25
N LEU A 119 4.41 4.72 -22.14
CA LEU A 119 4.05 4.15 -23.45
C LEU A 119 3.11 2.94 -23.32
N GLN A 120 3.13 2.26 -22.17
CA GLN A 120 2.29 1.12 -21.85
C GLN A 120 0.82 1.49 -21.61
N ASP A 121 0.54 2.68 -21.06
CA ASP A 121 -0.82 3.17 -20.88
C ASP A 121 -1.45 3.63 -22.20
N MET A 122 -0.62 4.08 -23.16
CA MET A 122 -1.06 4.48 -24.51
C MET A 122 -1.18 3.30 -25.49
N LEU A 123 -0.93 2.07 -25.06
CA LEU A 123 -0.95 0.88 -25.91
C LEU A 123 -2.33 0.64 -26.55
N GLY A 124 -3.41 1.01 -25.84
CA GLY A 124 -4.78 0.96 -26.39
C GLY A 124 -5.00 1.87 -27.60
N VAL A 125 -4.37 3.05 -27.63
CA VAL A 125 -4.47 3.99 -28.76
C VAL A 125 -3.75 3.44 -29.99
N PHE A 126 -2.56 2.84 -29.80
CA PHE A 126 -1.84 2.21 -30.91
C PHE A 126 -2.62 1.05 -31.53
N VAL A 127 -3.24 0.20 -30.71
CA VAL A 127 -4.06 -0.91 -31.20
C VAL A 127 -5.26 -0.42 -32.01
N LEU A 128 -5.94 0.64 -31.56
CA LEU A 128 -7.05 1.25 -32.31
C LEU A 128 -6.62 1.81 -33.67
N VAL A 129 -5.46 2.48 -33.73
CA VAL A 129 -4.94 3.06 -34.98
C VAL A 129 -4.55 1.97 -35.98
N TYR A 130 -3.76 0.98 -35.56
CA TYR A 130 -3.36 -0.12 -36.45
C TYR A 130 -4.55 -1.00 -36.86
N GLY A 131 -5.48 -1.26 -35.95
CA GLY A 131 -6.71 -1.99 -36.24
C GLY A 131 -7.59 -1.25 -37.27
N GLY A 132 -7.77 0.06 -37.10
CA GLY A 132 -8.49 0.90 -38.05
C GLY A 132 -7.84 0.93 -39.43
N MET A 133 -6.51 1.02 -39.48
CA MET A 133 -5.76 1.00 -40.74
C MET A 133 -5.89 -0.35 -41.47
N ALA A 134 -5.78 -1.47 -40.74
CA ALA A 134 -5.95 -2.80 -41.33
C ALA A 134 -7.37 -3.03 -41.86
N LEU A 135 -8.39 -2.62 -41.10
CA LEU A 135 -9.79 -2.78 -41.49
C LEU A 135 -10.12 -1.94 -42.74
N ALA A 136 -9.61 -0.72 -42.80
CA ALA A 136 -9.75 0.13 -43.99
C ALA A 136 -9.12 -0.51 -45.24
N LEU A 137 -7.92 -1.09 -45.12
CA LEU A 137 -7.26 -1.78 -46.23
C LEU A 137 -8.06 -3.00 -46.72
N VAL A 138 -8.63 -3.80 -45.81
CA VAL A 138 -9.46 -4.97 -46.17
C VAL A 138 -10.71 -4.55 -46.94
N VAL A 139 -11.39 -3.49 -46.49
CA VAL A 139 -12.58 -2.97 -47.19
C VAL A 139 -12.21 -2.47 -48.59
N LEU A 140 -11.09 -1.75 -48.71
CA LEU A 140 -10.63 -1.19 -49.99
C LEU A 140 -10.28 -2.31 -50.99
N ILE A 141 -9.61 -3.37 -50.56
CA ILE A 141 -9.32 -4.55 -51.39
C ILE A 141 -10.63 -5.26 -51.82
N GLY A 142 -11.59 -5.39 -50.89
CA GLY A 142 -12.89 -6.01 -51.19
C GLY A 142 -13.66 -5.27 -52.29
N GLU A 143 -13.77 -3.94 -52.17
CA GLU A 143 -14.42 -3.08 -53.17
C GLU A 143 -13.69 -3.11 -54.53
N PHE A 144 -12.36 -3.16 -54.51
CA PHE A 144 -11.54 -3.23 -55.72
C PHE A 144 -11.77 -4.53 -56.49
N ILE A 145 -11.84 -5.66 -55.79
CA ILE A 145 -12.15 -6.97 -56.40
C ILE A 145 -13.58 -6.97 -56.96
N HIS A 146 -14.55 -6.43 -56.23
CA HIS A 146 -15.93 -6.35 -56.69
C HIS A 146 -16.07 -5.49 -57.96
N SER A 147 -15.37 -4.35 -57.99
CA SER A 147 -15.33 -3.45 -59.15
C SER A 147 -14.68 -4.11 -60.37
N CYS A 148 -13.52 -4.74 -60.20
CA CYS A 148 -12.89 -5.52 -61.28
C CYS A 148 -13.78 -6.68 -61.78
N TYR A 149 -14.52 -7.34 -60.89
CA TYR A 149 -15.43 -8.41 -61.29
C TYR A 149 -16.64 -7.88 -62.07
N GLN A 150 -17.15 -6.69 -61.73
CA GLN A 150 -18.19 -6.02 -62.51
C GLN A 150 -17.69 -5.60 -63.89
N ASP A 151 -16.46 -5.10 -64.00
CA ASP A 151 -15.88 -4.66 -65.28
C ASP A 151 -15.63 -5.83 -66.25
N VAL A 152 -15.33 -7.03 -65.74
CA VAL A 152 -15.17 -8.24 -66.58
C VAL A 152 -16.52 -8.80 -67.05
N LYS A 153 -17.61 -8.50 -66.36
CA LYS A 153 -18.94 -9.05 -66.66
C LYS A 153 -19.77 -8.16 -67.60
N LYS A 154 -19.21 -7.03 -68.04
CA LYS A 154 -19.83 -6.06 -68.94
C LYS A 154 -19.23 -6.18 -70.34
#